data_AF-A0A2T1NFC8-F1
#
_entry.id   AF-A0A2T1NFC8-F1
#
_cell.length_a   1.000
_cell.length_b   1.000
_cell.length_c   1.000
_cell.angle_alpha   90.00
_cell.angle_beta   90.00
_cell.angle_gamma   90.00
#
_symmetry.space_group_name_H-M   'P 1'
#
loop_
_entity.id
_entity.type
_entity.pdbx_description
1 polymer ?
#
loop_
_entity_poly.entity_id
_entity_poly.type
_entity_poly.pdbx_seq_one_letter_code
_entity_poly.pdbx_strand_id
1 'polypeptide(L)'
;MEDQVLTLLLYCIPALITGIVAYLFFREYFNNEFERRKYEVAKELNKQSLPIRLQAYERLTLFLERISPNKLLLRVAPVGNNKEDYETLLIKNIEQEFEHNLAQQIYFSDNCWSVINASKSATVQLIRKVAMSEKIDNADKLREAILNEMLDKPAPSNAGLHYIKKEVSEIW
;
A
#
# COMPACT_ATOMS: atom_id res chain seq x y z
N MET A 1 27.97 16.21 -73.81
CA MET A 1 27.24 15.17 -73.05
C MET A 1 27.88 14.93 -71.69
N GLU A 2 29.21 14.79 -71.59
CA GLU A 2 29.91 14.62 -70.30
C GLU A 2 29.66 15.76 -69.30
N ASP A 3 29.71 17.03 -69.72
CA ASP A 3 29.48 18.18 -68.83
C ASP A 3 28.05 18.22 -68.24
N GLN A 4 27.07 17.74 -68.99
CA GLN A 4 25.68 17.64 -68.53
C GLN A 4 25.50 16.52 -67.50
N VAL A 5 26.19 15.40 -67.69
CA VAL A 5 26.21 14.29 -66.71
C VAL A 5 26.91 14.73 -65.42
N LEU A 6 28.03 15.44 -65.52
CA LEU A 6 28.76 15.97 -64.37
C LEU A 6 27.92 16.99 -63.58
N THR A 7 27.22 17.88 -64.29
CA THR A 7 26.34 18.89 -63.69
C THR A 7 25.15 18.24 -62.98
N LEU A 8 24.54 17.20 -63.58
CA LEU A 8 23.46 16.42 -62.96
C LEU A 8 23.94 15.74 -61.67
N LEU A 9 25.13 15.14 -61.70
CA LEU A 9 25.76 14.48 -60.54
C LEU A 9 26.00 15.48 -59.39
N LEU A 10 26.43 16.70 -59.73
CA LEU A 10 26.68 17.77 -58.78
C LEU A 10 25.41 18.22 -58.02
N TYR A 11 24.22 18.13 -58.64
CA TYR A 11 22.94 18.42 -57.98
C TYR A 11 22.35 17.21 -57.26
N CYS A 12 22.58 16.00 -57.76
CA CYS A 12 22.10 14.77 -57.13
C CYS A 12 22.79 14.49 -55.79
N ILE A 13 24.08 14.82 -55.64
CA ILE A 13 24.83 14.59 -54.40
C ILE A 13 24.24 15.38 -53.22
N PRO A 14 24.06 16.72 -53.30
CA PRO A 14 23.41 17.50 -52.25
C PRO A 14 21.99 17.02 -51.94
N ALA A 15 21.19 16.70 -52.98
CA ALA A 15 19.84 16.18 -52.79
C ALA A 15 19.81 14.86 -52.02
N LEU A 16 20.74 13.95 -52.31
CA LEU A 16 20.91 12.68 -51.59
C LEU A 16 21.32 12.93 -50.13
N ILE A 17 22.27 13.83 -49.89
CA ILE A 17 22.72 14.20 -48.54
C ILE A 17 21.55 14.78 -47.73
N THR A 18 20.78 15.71 -48.31
CA THR A 18 19.59 16.27 -47.66
C THR A 18 18.54 15.20 -47.38
N GLY A 19 18.32 14.25 -48.30
CA GLY A 19 17.42 13.12 -48.10
C GLY A 19 17.85 12.22 -46.94
N ILE A 20 19.15 11.92 -46.83
CA ILE A 20 19.70 11.14 -45.71
C ILE A 20 19.54 11.89 -44.39
N VAL A 21 19.88 13.18 -44.34
CA VAL A 21 19.74 14.00 -43.13
C VAL A 21 18.27 14.10 -42.71
N ALA A 22 17.37 14.35 -43.66
CA ALA A 22 15.93 14.38 -43.40
C ALA A 22 15.44 13.03 -42.86
N TYR A 23 15.85 11.91 -43.45
CA TYR A 23 15.49 10.58 -42.98
C TYR A 23 15.96 10.33 -41.54
N LEU A 24 17.22 10.66 -41.22
CA LEU A 24 17.76 10.53 -39.86
C LEU A 24 17.01 11.42 -38.87
N PHE A 25 16.72 12.67 -39.26
CA PHE A 25 15.97 13.60 -38.42
C PHE A 25 14.54 13.11 -38.15
N PHE A 26 13.81 12.70 -39.19
CA PHE A 26 12.46 12.16 -39.03
C PHE A 26 12.46 10.91 -38.16
N ARG A 27 13.42 9.99 -38.37
CA ARG A 27 13.55 8.79 -37.54
C ARG A 27 13.72 9.12 -36.06
N GLU A 28 14.65 10.04 -35.74
CA GLU A 28 14.90 10.44 -34.36
C GLU A 28 13.71 11.18 -33.75
N TYR A 29 13.09 12.07 -34.52
CA TYR A 29 11.91 12.81 -34.12
C TYR A 29 10.74 11.89 -33.78
N PHE A 30 10.42 10.91 -34.64
CA PHE A 30 9.34 9.96 -34.39
C PHE A 30 9.63 9.04 -33.20
N ASN A 31 10.88 8.60 -33.03
CA ASN A 31 11.29 7.80 -31.86
C ASN A 31 11.09 8.60 -30.56
N ASN A 32 11.54 9.86 -30.53
CA ASN A 32 11.41 10.72 -29.36
C ASN A 32 9.94 11.06 -29.05
N GLU A 33 9.11 11.32 -30.07
CA GLU A 33 7.67 11.53 -29.89
C GLU A 33 6.97 10.29 -29.33
N PHE A 34 7.37 9.09 -29.75
CA PHE A 34 6.81 7.85 -29.24
C PHE A 34 7.14 7.64 -27.75
N GLU A 35 8.39 7.87 -27.35
CA GLU A 35 8.79 7.81 -25.94
C GLU A 35 8.11 8.90 -25.10
N ARG A 36 7.95 10.12 -25.65
CA ARG A 36 7.20 11.17 -24.97
C ARG A 36 5.75 10.78 -24.73
N ARG A 37 5.07 10.19 -25.73
CA ARG A 37 3.69 9.71 -25.57
C ARG A 37 3.57 8.60 -24.53
N LYS A 38 4.50 7.64 -24.53
CA LYS A 38 4.52 6.59 -23.49
C LYS A 38 4.66 7.19 -22.10
N TYR A 39 5.57 8.16 -21.94
CA TYR A 39 5.76 8.86 -20.68
C TYR A 39 4.49 9.62 -20.26
N GLU A 40 3.82 10.32 -21.19
CA GLU A 40 2.57 11.02 -20.93
C GLU A 40 1.45 10.07 -20.47
N VAL A 41 1.27 8.93 -21.16
CA VAL A 41 0.29 7.90 -20.77
C VAL A 41 0.62 7.32 -19.39
N ALA A 42 1.88 6.96 -19.14
CA ALA A 42 2.30 6.44 -17.84
C ALA A 42 2.11 7.47 -16.72
N LYS A 43 2.40 8.75 -16.99
CA LYS A 43 2.17 9.86 -16.06
C LYS A 43 0.69 10.05 -15.76
N GLU A 44 -0.18 9.94 -16.76
CA GLU A 44 -1.62 10.05 -16.58
C GLU A 44 -2.19 8.88 -15.79
N LEU A 45 -1.76 7.65 -16.09
CA LEU A 45 -2.12 6.45 -15.32
C LEU A 45 -1.66 6.57 -13.86
N ASN A 46 -0.44 7.05 -13.62
CA ASN A 46 0.07 7.30 -12.27
C ASN A 46 -0.76 8.38 -11.55
N LYS A 47 -1.12 9.47 -12.23
CA LYS A 47 -1.96 10.53 -11.67
C LYS A 47 -3.34 10.00 -11.24
N GLN A 48 -3.91 9.06 -11.99
CA GLN A 48 -5.21 8.46 -11.68
C GLN A 48 -5.12 7.36 -10.60
N SER A 49 -4.07 6.55 -10.60
CA SER A 49 -3.90 5.42 -9.69
C SER A 49 -3.33 5.80 -8.32
N LEU A 50 -2.49 6.83 -8.24
CA LEU A 50 -1.86 7.27 -6.99
C LEU A 50 -2.88 7.59 -5.88
N PRO A 51 -3.96 8.35 -6.13
CA PRO A 51 -4.98 8.61 -5.12
C PRO A 51 -5.64 7.32 -4.60
N ILE A 52 -5.90 6.36 -5.48
CA ILE A 52 -6.54 5.09 -5.11
C ILE A 52 -5.59 4.26 -4.22
N ARG A 53 -4.30 4.23 -4.57
CA ARG A 53 -3.26 3.58 -3.76
C ARG A 53 -3.17 4.22 -2.38
N LEU A 54 -3.06 5.55 -2.31
CA LEU A 54 -2.99 6.28 -1.03
C LEU A 54 -4.24 6.05 -0.17
N GLN A 55 -5.42 6.05 -0.79
CA GLN A 55 -6.66 5.74 -0.08
C GLN A 55 -6.66 4.32 0.51
N ALA A 56 -6.06 3.33 -0.19
CA ALA A 56 -5.89 1.99 0.34
C ALA A 56 -5.00 2.00 1.58
N TYR A 57 -3.85 2.70 1.54
CA TYR A 57 -2.96 2.87 2.70
C TYR A 57 -3.65 3.54 3.89
N GLU A 58 -4.46 4.56 3.65
CA GLU A 58 -5.27 5.21 4.71
C GLU A 58 -6.24 4.22 5.36
N ARG A 59 -6.93 3.39 4.56
CA ARG A 59 -7.85 2.39 5.08
C ARG A 59 -7.15 1.34 5.95
N LEU A 60 -5.98 0.84 5.54
CA LEU A 60 -5.23 -0.10 6.39
C LEU A 60 -4.61 0.56 7.61
N THR A 61 -4.23 1.84 7.51
CA THR A 61 -3.83 2.65 8.68
C THR A 61 -4.98 2.73 9.69
N LEU A 62 -6.19 3.06 9.23
CA LEU A 62 -7.39 3.10 10.07
C LEU A 62 -7.71 1.73 10.68
N PHE A 63 -7.58 0.65 9.93
CA PHE A 63 -7.72 -0.71 10.43
C PHE A 63 -6.75 -0.99 11.59
N LEU A 64 -5.46 -0.74 11.41
CA LEU A 64 -4.44 -0.96 12.45
C LEU A 64 -4.70 -0.12 13.71
N GLU A 65 -5.13 1.13 13.54
CA GLU A 65 -5.55 1.98 14.63
C GLU A 65 -6.80 1.44 15.35
N ARG A 66 -7.78 0.90 14.60
CA ARG A 66 -9.04 0.38 15.15
C ARG A 66 -8.90 -0.94 15.90
N ILE A 67 -7.93 -1.77 15.53
CA ILE A 67 -7.64 -3.03 16.23
C ILE A 67 -6.70 -2.84 17.42
N SER A 68 -6.04 -1.68 17.55
CA SER A 68 -5.21 -1.37 18.71
C SER A 68 -6.03 -1.60 20.00
N PRO A 69 -5.55 -2.40 20.96
CA PRO A 69 -6.34 -2.78 22.13
C PRO A 69 -6.91 -1.58 22.89
N ASN A 70 -6.14 -0.50 23.01
CA ASN A 70 -6.58 0.75 23.66
C ASN A 70 -7.84 1.34 23.01
N LYS A 71 -7.94 1.31 21.68
CA LYS A 71 -9.09 1.84 20.94
C LYS A 71 -10.22 0.82 20.78
N LEU A 72 -9.87 -0.46 20.64
CA LEU A 72 -10.82 -1.56 20.51
C LEU A 72 -11.70 -1.68 21.77
N LEU A 73 -11.07 -1.68 22.96
CA LEU A 73 -11.75 -1.87 24.24
C LEU A 73 -12.70 -0.72 24.61
N LEU A 74 -12.45 0.49 24.10
CA LEU A 74 -13.34 1.64 24.24
C LEU A 74 -14.56 1.54 23.33
N ARG A 75 -14.40 0.99 22.12
CA ARG A 75 -15.47 0.83 21.13
C ARG A 75 -16.37 -0.37 21.43
N VAL A 76 -15.79 -1.46 21.91
CA VAL A 76 -16.48 -2.73 22.12
C VAL A 76 -16.69 -2.93 23.62
N ALA A 77 -17.92 -2.71 24.07
CA ALA A 77 -18.32 -2.97 25.45
C ALA A 77 -18.62 -4.46 25.69
N PRO A 78 -18.30 -5.01 26.87
CA PRO A 78 -18.70 -6.36 27.23
C PRO A 78 -20.23 -6.45 27.30
N VAL A 79 -20.75 -7.56 26.77
CA VAL A 79 -22.18 -7.86 26.80
C VAL A 79 -22.37 -8.96 27.83
N GLY A 80 -22.47 -8.57 29.10
CA GLY A 80 -22.52 -9.48 30.25
C GLY A 80 -21.18 -9.64 30.96
N ASN A 81 -21.13 -10.56 31.92
CA ASN A 81 -20.00 -10.71 32.84
C ASN A 81 -19.01 -11.83 32.44
N ASN A 82 -19.39 -12.67 31.48
CA ASN A 82 -18.61 -13.81 31.04
C ASN A 82 -17.36 -13.36 30.27
N LYS A 83 -16.17 -13.78 30.70
CA LYS A 83 -14.90 -13.37 30.09
C LYS A 83 -14.67 -14.03 28.73
N GLU A 84 -15.06 -15.29 28.54
CA GLU A 84 -14.88 -16.03 27.29
C GLU A 84 -15.75 -15.43 26.17
N ASP A 85 -16.96 -15.00 26.51
CA ASP A 85 -17.87 -14.33 25.57
C ASP A 85 -17.28 -12.98 25.14
N TYR A 86 -16.71 -12.23 26.08
CA TYR A 86 -16.08 -10.94 25.77
C TYR A 86 -14.81 -11.09 24.94
N GLU A 87 -13.96 -12.07 25.25
CA GLU A 87 -12.79 -12.43 24.43
C GLU A 87 -13.22 -12.72 22.98
N THR A 88 -14.22 -13.59 22.81
CA THR A 88 -14.74 -13.97 21.49
C THR A 88 -15.30 -12.75 20.75
N LEU A 89 -16.01 -11.86 21.45
CA LEU A 89 -16.54 -10.62 20.88
C LEU A 89 -15.43 -9.70 20.37
N LEU A 90 -14.34 -9.53 21.11
CA LEU A 90 -13.19 -8.71 20.71
C LEU A 90 -12.51 -9.28 19.46
N ILE A 91 -12.24 -10.59 19.46
CA ILE A 91 -11.61 -11.27 18.32
C ILE A 91 -12.50 -11.14 17.08
N LYS A 92 -13.81 -11.37 17.21
CA LYS A 92 -14.75 -11.23 16.09
C LYS A 92 -14.75 -9.81 15.50
N ASN A 93 -14.69 -8.77 16.33
CA ASN A 93 -14.59 -7.39 15.85
C ASN A 93 -13.29 -7.14 15.05
N ILE A 94 -12.16 -7.72 15.48
CA ILE A 94 -10.89 -7.63 14.75
C ILE A 94 -11.00 -8.32 13.38
N GLU A 95 -11.56 -9.53 13.34
CA GLU A 95 -11.75 -10.28 12.08
C GLU A 95 -12.67 -9.53 11.11
N GLN A 96 -13.79 -9.00 11.59
CA GLN A 96 -14.72 -8.23 10.75
C GLN A 96 -14.05 -6.99 10.16
N GLU A 97 -13.33 -6.20 10.96
CA GLU A 97 -12.59 -5.03 10.45
C GLU A 97 -11.51 -5.43 9.44
N PHE A 98 -10.87 -6.60 9.61
CA PHE A 98 -9.90 -7.12 8.65
C PHE A 98 -10.56 -7.53 7.34
N GLU A 99 -11.67 -8.27 7.38
CA GLU A 99 -12.44 -8.69 6.21
C GLU A 99 -12.94 -7.48 5.39
N HIS A 100 -13.39 -6.42 6.06
CA HIS A 100 -13.79 -5.17 5.41
C HIS A 100 -12.65 -4.47 4.65
N ASN A 101 -11.40 -4.77 5.00
CA ASN A 101 -10.21 -4.19 4.38
C ASN A 101 -9.38 -5.18 3.55
N LEU A 102 -9.85 -6.42 3.39
CA LEU A 102 -9.10 -7.49 2.73
C LEU A 102 -8.86 -7.22 1.24
N ALA A 103 -9.83 -6.60 0.55
CA ALA A 103 -9.71 -6.31 -0.88
C ALA A 103 -8.57 -5.32 -1.19
N GLN A 104 -8.19 -4.49 -0.21
CA GLN A 104 -7.18 -3.46 -0.34
C GLN A 104 -5.79 -4.06 -0.49
N GLN A 105 -5.57 -5.34 -0.12
CA GLN A 105 -4.27 -6.03 -0.20
C GLN A 105 -3.57 -5.91 -1.56
N ILE A 106 -4.33 -5.75 -2.66
CA ILE A 106 -3.80 -5.62 -4.03
C ILE A 106 -2.94 -4.37 -4.25
N TYR A 107 -3.01 -3.38 -3.35
CA TYR A 107 -2.28 -2.11 -3.48
C TYR A 107 -0.97 -2.05 -2.69
N PHE A 108 -0.64 -3.13 -1.98
CA PHE A 108 0.51 -3.21 -1.07
C PHE A 108 1.51 -4.26 -1.56
N SER A 109 2.77 -4.11 -1.17
CA SER A 109 3.74 -5.19 -1.32
C SER A 109 3.41 -6.39 -0.43
N ASP A 110 3.82 -7.58 -0.86
CA ASP A 110 3.68 -8.82 -0.07
C ASP A 110 4.31 -8.70 1.31
N ASN A 111 5.42 -7.97 1.41
CA ASN A 111 6.11 -7.72 2.68
C ASN A 111 5.26 -6.85 3.62
N CYS A 112 4.68 -5.76 3.13
CA CYS A 112 3.78 -4.93 3.95
C CYS A 112 2.57 -5.74 4.42
N TRP A 113 1.96 -6.47 3.50
CA TRP A 113 0.80 -7.29 3.79
C TRP A 113 1.10 -8.37 4.84
N SER A 114 2.27 -9.01 4.76
CA SER A 114 2.74 -9.96 5.77
C SER A 114 2.87 -9.33 7.16
N VAL A 115 3.44 -8.13 7.25
CA VAL A 115 3.57 -7.40 8.52
C VAL A 115 2.19 -7.01 9.08
N ILE A 116 1.24 -6.60 8.24
CA ILE A 116 -0.13 -6.28 8.66
C ILE A 116 -0.82 -7.52 9.24
N ASN A 117 -0.71 -8.67 8.57
CA ASN A 117 -1.24 -9.95 9.06
C ASN A 117 -0.59 -10.38 10.38
N ALA A 118 0.71 -10.17 10.53
CA ALA A 118 1.44 -10.44 11.76
C ALA A 118 0.96 -9.53 12.90
N SER A 119 0.78 -8.22 12.66
CA SER A 119 0.21 -7.27 13.61
C SER A 119 -1.19 -7.68 14.08
N LYS A 120 -2.08 -8.06 13.14
CA LYS A 120 -3.42 -8.56 13.48
C LYS A 120 -3.35 -9.83 14.33
N SER A 121 -2.52 -10.79 13.93
CA SER A 121 -2.38 -12.07 14.64
C SER A 121 -1.81 -11.87 16.04
N ALA A 122 -0.82 -10.99 16.20
CA ALA A 122 -0.23 -10.65 17.48
C ALA A 122 -1.24 -9.96 18.43
N THR A 123 -2.10 -9.07 17.91
CA THR A 123 -3.20 -8.48 18.70
C THR A 123 -4.19 -9.53 19.19
N VAL A 124 -4.60 -10.47 18.33
CA VAL A 124 -5.48 -11.59 18.73
C VAL A 124 -4.80 -12.47 19.78
N GLN A 125 -3.52 -12.80 19.60
CA GLN A 125 -2.75 -13.60 20.56
C GLN A 125 -2.59 -12.90 21.92
N LEU A 126 -2.40 -11.58 21.93
CA LEU A 126 -2.37 -10.79 23.16
C LEU A 126 -3.67 -10.95 23.94
N ILE A 127 -4.82 -10.76 23.27
CA ILE A 127 -6.15 -10.90 23.90
C ILE A 127 -6.32 -12.31 24.49
N ARG A 128 -6.05 -13.35 23.69
CA ARG A 128 -6.12 -14.76 24.12
C ARG A 128 -5.23 -15.05 25.32
N LYS A 129 -3.98 -14.58 25.27
CA LYS A 129 -2.99 -14.80 26.34
C LYS A 129 -3.46 -14.19 27.65
N VAL A 130 -4.03 -12.98 27.61
CA VAL A 130 -4.55 -12.33 28.82
C VAL A 130 -5.77 -13.10 29.34
N ALA A 131 -6.70 -13.49 28.47
CA ALA A 131 -7.91 -14.22 28.84
C ALA A 131 -7.65 -15.59 29.50
N MET A 132 -6.54 -16.26 29.14
CA MET A 132 -6.10 -17.52 29.75
C MET A 132 -5.73 -17.41 31.23
N SER A 133 -5.52 -16.20 31.78
CA SER A 133 -5.19 -16.04 33.19
C SER A 133 -6.35 -16.44 34.08
N GLU A 134 -6.11 -17.40 34.99
CA GLU A 134 -7.10 -17.83 36.00
C GLU A 134 -7.46 -16.71 37.00
N LYS A 135 -6.63 -15.67 37.12
CA LYS A 135 -6.88 -14.50 37.98
C LYS A 135 -7.98 -13.60 37.44
N ILE A 136 -8.32 -13.75 36.16
CA ILE A 136 -9.37 -12.99 35.49
C ILE A 136 -10.62 -13.85 35.49
N ASP A 137 -11.62 -13.40 36.24
CA ASP A 137 -12.88 -14.10 36.48
C ASP A 137 -14.07 -13.47 35.76
N ASN A 138 -13.91 -12.25 35.22
CA ASN A 138 -14.98 -11.53 34.55
C ASN A 138 -14.49 -10.63 33.40
N ALA A 139 -15.44 -10.15 32.60
CA ALA A 139 -15.18 -9.34 31.41
C ALA A 139 -14.53 -7.97 31.70
N ASP A 140 -14.89 -7.32 32.80
CA ASP A 140 -14.31 -6.01 33.16
C ASP A 140 -12.86 -6.14 33.61
N LYS A 141 -12.53 -7.16 34.41
CA LYS A 141 -11.14 -7.49 34.76
C LYS A 141 -10.32 -7.89 33.55
N LEU A 142 -10.92 -8.56 32.55
CA LEU A 142 -10.24 -8.86 31.29
C LEU A 142 -9.86 -7.57 30.56
N ARG A 143 -10.78 -6.61 30.47
CA ARG A 143 -10.51 -5.29 29.89
C ARG A 143 -9.36 -4.58 30.62
N GLU A 144 -9.42 -4.50 31.94
CA GLU A 144 -8.37 -3.85 32.75
C GLU A 144 -7.02 -4.53 32.56
N ALA A 145 -6.97 -5.87 32.56
CA ALA A 145 -5.75 -6.62 32.37
C ALA A 145 -5.13 -6.40 30.98
N ILE A 146 -5.94 -6.32 29.92
CA ILE A 146 -5.45 -6.02 28.57
C ILE A 146 -4.89 -4.59 28.51
N LEU A 147 -5.56 -3.62 29.13
CA LEU A 147 -5.06 -2.24 29.20
C LEU A 147 -3.74 -2.15 29.96
N ASN A 148 -3.59 -2.91 31.05
CA ASN A 148 -2.35 -2.95 31.82
C ASN A 148 -1.17 -3.51 31.00
N GLU A 149 -1.38 -4.57 30.20
CA GLU A 149 -0.34 -5.06 29.28
C GLU A 149 0.08 -4.02 28.22
N MET A 150 -0.81 -3.06 27.89
CA MET A 150 -0.49 -1.97 26.97
C MET A 150 0.25 -0.80 27.60
N LEU A 151 0.40 -0.77 28.93
CA LEU A 151 1.26 0.21 29.61
C LEU A 151 2.73 -0.14 29.43
N ASP A 152 3.06 -1.43 29.52
CA ASP A 152 4.44 -1.90 29.48
C ASP A 152 4.96 -2.16 28.07
N LYS A 153 4.06 -2.39 27.09
CA LYS A 153 4.43 -2.77 25.72
C LYS A 153 3.68 -1.95 24.68
N PRO A 154 4.36 -1.54 23.58
CA PRO A 154 3.67 -0.92 22.46
C PRO A 154 2.67 -1.90 21.83
N ALA A 155 1.56 -1.36 21.33
CA ALA A 155 0.55 -2.15 20.66
C ALA A 155 1.14 -2.88 19.43
N PRO A 156 0.79 -4.16 19.18
CA PRO A 156 1.29 -4.90 18.02
C PRO A 156 0.97 -4.24 16.67
N SER A 157 -0.10 -3.44 16.61
CA SER A 157 -0.48 -2.63 15.44
C SER A 157 0.57 -1.59 15.04
N ASN A 158 1.43 -1.15 15.97
CA ASN A 158 2.45 -0.12 15.70
C ASN A 158 3.49 -0.58 14.67
N ALA A 159 3.82 -1.88 14.66
CA ALA A 159 4.75 -2.44 13.67
C ALA A 159 4.19 -2.29 12.24
N GLY A 160 2.91 -2.62 12.03
CA GLY A 160 2.22 -2.41 10.76
C GLY A 160 2.14 -0.94 10.37
N LEU A 161 1.84 -0.04 11.32
CA LEU A 161 1.75 1.40 11.05
C LEU A 161 3.11 1.96 10.59
N HIS A 162 4.19 1.54 11.24
CA HIS A 162 5.53 1.94 10.86
C HIS A 162 5.89 1.45 9.45
N TYR A 163 5.55 0.20 9.12
CA TYR A 163 5.82 -0.36 7.80
C TYR A 163 5.03 0.35 6.70
N ILE A 164 3.74 0.62 6.92
CA ILE A 164 2.91 1.42 6.00
C ILE A 164 3.56 2.78 5.75
N LYS A 165 4.00 3.47 6.80
CA LYS A 165 4.66 4.78 6.66
C LYS A 165 5.94 4.69 5.82
N LYS A 166 6.73 3.64 6.01
CA LYS A 166 7.94 3.38 5.23
C LYS A 166 7.60 3.18 3.75
N GLU A 167 6.67 2.29 3.44
CA GLU A 167 6.31 1.98 2.05
C GLU A 167 5.69 3.19 1.32
N VAL A 168 4.82 3.94 2.00
CA VAL A 168 4.26 5.18 1.43
C VAL A 168 5.37 6.21 1.16
N SER A 169 6.38 6.29 2.03
CA SER A 169 7.51 7.20 1.80
C SER A 169 8.42 6.81 0.64
N GLU A 170 8.33 5.58 0.14
CA GLU A 170 9.04 5.13 -1.06
C GLU A 170 8.25 5.44 -2.35
N ILE A 171 6.96 5.80 -2.23
CA ILE A 171 6.10 6.17 -3.37
C ILE A 171 6.29 7.64 -3.78
N TRP A 172 6.76 8.51 -2.87
CA TRP A 172 6.96 9.94 -3.11
C TRP A 172 8.41 10.40 -3.01
#